data_AF-A0A7C2A6B7-F1
#
_entry.id   AF-A0A7C2A6B7-F1
#
_cell.length_a   1.000
_cell.length_b   1.000
_cell.length_c   1.000
_cell.angle_alpha   90.00
_cell.angle_beta   90.00
_cell.angle_gamma   90.00
#
_symmetry.space_group_name_H-M   'P 1'
#
loop_
_entity.id
_entity.type
_entity.pdbx_description
1 polymer ?
#
loop_
_entity_poly.entity_id
_entity_poly.type
_entity_poly.pdbx_seq_one_letter_code
_entity_poly.pdbx_strand_id
1 'polypeptide(L)' 'ATRDADFLPIINKAKEYGKETIIIGMDPGFSAALQNAADYVVKMGESKDEELEE' A
#
# COMPACT_ATOMS: atom_id res chain seq x y z
N ALA A 1 16.41 1.92 -9.57
CA ALA A 1 15.38 1.33 -8.69
C ALA A 1 14.70 2.49 -7.98
N THR A 2 13.42 2.74 -8.24
CA THR A 2 12.62 3.68 -7.44
C THR A 2 12.52 3.13 -6.03
N ARG A 3 12.71 3.96 -5.01
CA ARG A 3 12.43 3.55 -3.64
C ARG A 3 10.94 3.78 -3.44
N ASP A 4 10.21 2.76 -3.07
CA ASP A 4 8.78 2.87 -2.79
C ASP A 4 8.40 4.08 -1.91
N ALA A 5 9.25 4.48 -0.95
CA ALA A 5 9.03 5.65 -0.10
C ALA A 5 8.96 7.00 -0.86
N ASP A 6 9.47 7.07 -2.09
CA ASP A 6 9.43 8.27 -2.93
C ASP A 6 7.98 8.67 -3.29
N PHE A 7 7.01 7.75 -3.13
CA PHE A 7 5.59 7.99 -3.39
C PHE A 7 4.80 8.48 -2.17
N LEU A 8 5.40 8.58 -0.97
CA LEU A 8 4.72 9.12 0.21
C LEU A 8 4.16 10.54 0.00
N PRO A 9 4.86 11.48 -0.66
CA PRO A 9 4.34 12.83 -0.88
C PRO A 9 3.03 12.84 -1.68
N ILE A 10 2.84 11.92 -2.63
CA ILE A 10 1.62 11.91 -3.45
C ILE A 10 0.41 11.35 -2.69
N ILE A 11 0.64 10.34 -1.86
CA ILE A 11 -0.40 9.79 -0.96
C ILE A 11 -0.85 10.87 0.02
N ASN A 12 0.11 11.55 0.67
CA ASN A 12 -0.19 12.65 1.58
C ASN A 12 -0.96 13.78 0.88
N LYS A 13 -0.57 14.14 -0.35
CA LYS A 13 -1.27 15.16 -1.11
C LYS A 13 -2.70 14.75 -1.46
N ALA A 14 -2.93 13.48 -1.82
CA ALA A 14 -4.27 12.96 -2.05
C ALA A 14 -5.14 13.05 -0.78
N LYS A 15 -4.58 12.71 0.38
CA LYS A 15 -5.25 12.82 1.69
C LYS A 15 -5.59 14.25 2.06
N GLU A 16 -4.72 15.22 1.77
CA GLU A 16 -5.01 16.66 1.97
C GLU A 16 -6.26 17.13 1.21
N TYR A 17 -6.57 16.51 0.06
CA TYR A 17 -7.78 16.80 -0.71
C TYR A 17 -8.98 15.90 -0.34
N GLY A 18 -8.88 15.12 0.73
CA GLY A 18 -9.92 14.18 1.16
C GLY A 18 -10.15 13.05 0.15
N LYS A 19 -9.13 12.66 -0.62
CA LYS A 19 -9.20 11.52 -1.54
C LYS A 19 -8.74 10.26 -0.83
N GLU A 20 -9.49 9.19 -1.03
CA GLU A 20 -9.07 7.84 -0.62
C GLU A 20 -7.94 7.34 -1.53
N THR A 21 -7.03 6.58 -0.94
CA THR A 21 -5.82 6.08 -1.58
C THR A 21 -5.76 4.55 -1.50
N ILE A 22 -5.50 3.92 -2.65
CA ILE A 22 -5.29 2.47 -2.76
C ILE A 22 -3.89 2.26 -3.31
N ILE A 23 -3.12 1.39 -2.67
CA ILE A 23 -1.83 0.93 -3.18
C ILE A 23 -1.88 -0.55 -3.49
N ILE A 24 -1.22 -0.96 -4.57
CA ILE A 24 -1.19 -2.33 -5.03
C ILE A 24 0.27 -2.74 -5.22
N GLY A 25 0.72 -3.78 -4.52
CA GLY A 25 2.13 -4.18 -4.48
C GLY A 25 2.31 -5.69 -4.36
N MET A 26 3.55 -6.15 -4.47
CA MET A 26 3.93 -7.57 -4.33
C MET A 26 5.20 -7.69 -3.49
N ASP A 27 5.37 -8.82 -2.82
CA ASP A 27 6.58 -9.13 -2.04
C ASP A 27 7.56 -10.04 -2.83
N PRO A 28 8.87 -10.00 -2.50
CA PRO A 28 9.50 -9.09 -1.54
C PRO A 28 9.78 -7.73 -2.18
N GLY A 29 9.62 -6.67 -1.39
CA GLY A 29 10.03 -5.33 -1.79
C GLY A 29 8.98 -4.27 -1.58
N PHE A 30 7.79 -4.61 -1.08
CA PHE A 30 6.74 -3.65 -0.84
C PHE A 30 7.00 -2.86 0.45
N SER A 31 7.16 -1.54 0.33
CA SER A 31 7.45 -0.68 1.48
C SER A 31 6.34 -0.67 2.53
N ALA A 32 6.71 -1.02 3.76
CA ALA A 32 5.86 -0.85 4.94
C ALA A 32 5.42 0.61 5.15
N ALA A 33 6.24 1.59 4.77
CA ALA A 33 5.88 3.00 4.89
C ALA A 33 4.73 3.38 3.95
N LEU A 34 4.72 2.85 2.72
CA LEU A 34 3.59 3.06 1.80
C LEU A 34 2.32 2.39 2.33
N GLN A 35 2.44 1.15 2.80
CA GLN A 35 1.32 0.37 3.37
C GLN A 35 0.64 1.12 4.51
N ASN A 36 1.42 1.72 5.41
CA ASN A 36 0.89 2.51 6.52
C ASN A 36 0.31 3.87 6.09
N ALA A 37 0.77 4.42 4.96
CA ALA A 37 0.32 5.71 4.47
C ALA A 37 -0.97 5.62 3.64
N ALA A 38 -1.25 4.48 3.01
CA ALA A 38 -2.45 4.28 2.21
C ALA A 38 -3.69 3.98 3.06
N ASP A 39 -4.87 4.17 2.51
CA ASP A 39 -6.14 3.79 3.16
C ASP A 39 -6.46 2.31 2.89
N TYR A 40 -6.10 1.82 1.70
CA TYR A 40 -6.25 0.42 1.32
C TYR A 40 -4.95 -0.12 0.71
N VAL A 41 -4.64 -1.36 1.03
CA VAL A 41 -3.47 -2.09 0.53
C VAL A 41 -3.95 -3.38 -0.12
N VAL A 42 -3.55 -3.60 -1.37
CA VAL A 42 -3.78 -4.85 -2.09
C VAL A 42 -2.43 -5.50 -2.36
N LYS A 43 -2.20 -6.67 -1.77
CA LYS A 43 -1.02 -7.47 -2.04
C LYS A 43 -1.32 -8.49 -3.13
N MET A 44 -0.49 -8.53 -4.16
CA MET A 44 -0.56 -9.51 -5.24
C MET A 44 0.42 -10.66 -4.99
N GLY A 45 -0.03 -11.88 -5.23
CA GLY A 45 0.79 -13.09 -5.11
C GLY A 45 0.64 -13.84 -3.79
N GLU A 46 -0.06 -13.27 -2.81
CA GLU A 46 -0.57 -14.04 -1.67
C GLU A 46 -1.84 -14.77 -2.13
N SER A 47 -1.78 -16.10 -2.24
CA SER A 47 -2.99 -16.94 -2.29
C SER A 47 -3.83 -16.57 -1.08
N LYS A 48 -5.09 -16.20 -1.28
CA LYS A 48 -6.05 -16.02 -0.19
C LYS A 48 -6.34 -17.36 0.47
N ASP A 49 -5.43 -17.82 1.33
CA ASP A 49 -5.65 -18.99 2.19
C ASP A 49 -5.58 -18.62 3.69
N GLU A 50 -5.17 -17.40 4.07
CA GLU A 50 -4.88 -17.06 5.49
C GLU A 50 -5.86 -16.08 6.19
N GLU A 51 -6.99 -15.68 5.59
CA GLU A 51 -7.96 -14.78 6.27
C GLU A 51 -9.35 -15.40 6.52
N LEU A 52 -9.43 -16.73 6.71
CA LEU A 52 -10.64 -17.42 7.20
C LEU A 52 -10.48 -18.16 8.55
N GLU A 53 -9.42 -17.87 9.32
CA GLU A 53 -9.28 -18.27 10.73
C GLU A 53 -8.93 -16.99 11.52
N GLU A 54 -9.66 -16.46 12.50
CA GLU A 54 -10.76 -16.88 13.38
C GLU A 54 -11.80 -15.75 13.55
#